data_AF-A0AA96NNG1-F1
#
_entry.id   AF-A0AA96NNG1-F1
#
_cell.length_a   1.000
_cell.length_b   1.000
_cell.length_c   1.000
_cell.angle_alpha   90.00
_cell.angle_beta   90.00
_cell.angle_gamma   90.00
#
_symmetry.space_group_name_H-M   'P 1'
#
loop_
_entity.id
_entity.type
_entity.pdbx_description
1 polymer ?
#
loop_
_entity_poly.entity_id
_entity_poly.type
_entity_poly.pdbx_seq_one_letter_code
_entity_poly.pdbx_strand_id
1 'polypeptide(L)'
;MMTNSLNLYEKLLNSEPLGFIDPLTDLGEFDKVQMKFRKPVRSLTNKYSGQPYNPYWQEKIEEMRLLYIQYQLSLREEDKKENIQTRVKVLETQEHIEEIVTTYLKLGFRFREIEKRVSLSYKKLRSDWSRCDHVMTAEAEFYSKEDLKDGYFFSVAAPPKSMKEN
;
A
#
# COMPACT_ATOMS: atom_id res chain seq x y z
N MET A 1 -2.29 -9.82 19.30
CA MET A 1 -1.48 -8.90 20.12
C MET A 1 -2.29 -7.62 20.31
N MET A 2 -2.29 -7.04 21.51
CA MET A 2 -2.93 -5.73 21.72
C MET A 2 -2.11 -4.65 21.00
N THR A 3 -2.78 -3.74 20.29
CA THR A 3 -2.12 -2.60 19.62
C THR A 3 -1.64 -1.59 20.66
N ASN A 4 -0.65 -0.76 20.29
CA ASN A 4 -0.10 0.23 21.22
C ASN A 4 -1.17 1.28 21.57
N SER A 5 -2.00 1.64 20.59
CA SER A 5 -3.17 2.50 20.80
C SER A 5 -4.15 1.95 21.83
N LEU A 6 -4.41 0.64 21.82
CA LEU A 6 -5.32 0.00 22.77
C LEU A 6 -4.75 -0.02 24.19
N ASN A 7 -3.45 -0.25 24.36
CA ASN A 7 -2.78 -0.16 25.67
C ASN A 7 -2.84 1.26 26.25
N LEU A 8 -2.59 2.28 25.42
CA LEU A 8 -2.67 3.68 25.84
C LEU A 8 -4.10 4.09 26.18
N TYR A 9 -5.08 3.60 25.42
CA TYR A 9 -6.50 3.80 25.71
C TYR A 9 -6.91 3.18 27.05
N GLU A 10 -6.49 1.94 27.32
CA GLU A 10 -6.75 1.29 28.61
C GLU A 10 -6.08 2.02 29.78
N LYS A 11 -4.83 2.47 29.61
CA LYS A 11 -4.14 3.29 30.62
C LYS A 11 -4.86 4.61 30.88
N LEU A 12 -5.38 5.23 29.84
CA LEU A 12 -6.15 6.47 29.94
C LEU A 12 -7.49 6.25 30.64
N LEU A 13 -8.20 5.15 30.37
CA LEU A 13 -9.43 4.81 31.09
C LEU A 13 -9.17 4.49 32.57
N ASN A 14 -8.06 3.81 32.85
CA ASN A 14 -7.70 3.40 34.21
C ASN A 14 -6.97 4.49 35.01
N SER A 15 -6.64 5.64 34.41
CA SER A 15 -5.93 6.71 35.12
C SER A 15 -6.80 7.40 36.18
N GLU A 16 -8.13 7.31 36.07
CA GLU A 16 -9.07 7.89 37.02
C GLU A 16 -10.20 6.89 37.32
N PRO A 17 -10.01 6.00 38.31
CA PRO A 17 -10.97 4.92 38.58
C PRO A 17 -12.25 5.38 39.30
N LEU A 18 -12.30 6.60 39.84
CA LEU A 18 -13.44 7.10 40.61
C LEU A 18 -14.52 7.76 39.72
N GLY A 19 -14.22 8.04 38.45
CA GLY A 19 -15.14 8.60 37.46
C GLY A 19 -15.49 10.08 37.66
N PHE A 20 -14.72 10.81 38.47
CA PHE A 20 -14.85 12.26 38.65
C PHE A 20 -14.44 13.03 37.40
N ILE A 21 -13.47 12.52 36.64
CA ILE A 21 -13.01 13.15 35.41
C ILE A 21 -13.08 12.13 34.30
N ASP A 22 -13.91 12.40 33.30
CA ASP A 22 -13.94 11.61 32.07
C ASP A 22 -12.72 11.98 31.21
N PRO A 23 -11.79 11.03 30.96
CA PRO A 23 -10.57 11.29 30.22
C PRO A 23 -10.79 11.53 28.72
N LEU A 24 -12.01 11.37 28.20
CA LEU A 24 -12.36 11.63 26.80
C LEU A 24 -13.12 12.95 26.63
N THR A 25 -13.92 13.36 27.61
CA THR A 25 -14.74 14.58 27.51
C THR A 25 -14.24 15.75 28.35
N ASP A 26 -13.74 15.49 29.56
CA ASP A 26 -13.52 16.52 30.57
C ASP A 26 -12.12 17.15 30.48
N LEU A 27 -11.25 16.63 29.60
CA LEU A 27 -9.93 17.19 29.34
C LEU A 27 -9.97 18.49 28.54
N GLY A 28 -11.14 18.89 28.02
CA GLY A 28 -11.34 20.10 27.23
C GLY A 28 -11.17 19.90 25.73
N GLU A 29 -11.29 20.99 24.96
CA GLU A 29 -11.29 20.92 23.50
C GLU A 29 -9.89 20.60 22.93
N PHE A 30 -9.79 19.46 22.26
CA PHE A 30 -8.56 18.98 21.63
C PHE A 30 -8.51 19.31 20.13
N ASP A 31 -7.44 19.99 19.72
CA ASP A 31 -7.13 20.22 18.31
C ASP A 31 -6.39 19.01 17.73
N LYS A 32 -7.11 18.20 16.95
CA LYS A 32 -6.56 17.01 16.28
C LYS A 32 -5.50 17.33 15.23
N VAL A 33 -5.50 18.54 14.66
CA VAL A 33 -4.52 18.92 13.63
C VAL A 33 -3.19 19.24 14.29
N GLN A 34 -3.22 20.13 15.29
CA GLN A 34 -2.02 20.55 16.02
C GLN A 34 -1.58 19.57 17.11
N MET A 35 -2.41 18.58 17.45
CA MET A 35 -2.20 17.59 18.50
C MET A 35 -2.04 18.22 19.89
N LYS A 36 -2.85 19.25 20.19
CA LYS A 36 -2.78 20.04 21.42
C LYS A 36 -4.16 20.41 21.92
N PHE A 37 -4.27 20.61 23.23
CA PHE A 37 -5.48 21.18 23.82
C PHE A 37 -5.52 22.69 23.61
N ARG A 38 -6.68 23.22 23.21
CA ARG A 38 -6.83 24.65 22.88
C ARG A 38 -6.67 25.57 24.08
N LYS A 39 -7.12 25.11 25.25
CA LYS A 39 -7.14 25.89 26.49
C LYS A 39 -6.26 25.25 27.57
N PRO A 40 -5.58 26.04 28.41
CA PRO A 40 -4.79 25.52 29.54
C PRO A 40 -5.70 24.87 30.58
N VAL A 41 -5.17 23.90 31.34
CA VAL A 41 -5.92 23.15 32.36
C VAL A 41 -6.54 24.07 33.41
N ARG A 42 -5.82 25.13 33.81
CA ARG A 42 -6.27 26.14 34.79
C ARG A 42 -7.58 26.84 34.42
N SER A 43 -7.91 26.87 33.12
CA SER A 43 -9.14 27.49 32.61
C SER A 43 -10.30 26.50 32.48
N LEU A 44 -10.09 25.22 32.78
CA LEU A 44 -11.15 24.22 32.79
C LEU A 44 -12.00 24.38 34.04
N THR A 45 -13.31 24.39 33.84
CA THR A 45 -14.32 24.38 34.89
C THR A 45 -14.78 22.96 35.14
N ASN A 46 -14.93 22.61 36.41
CA ASN A 46 -15.50 21.35 36.82
C ASN A 46 -17.00 21.32 36.52
N LYS A 47 -17.45 20.24 35.84
CA LYS A 47 -18.85 20.03 35.45
C LYS A 47 -19.82 19.96 36.64
N TYR A 48 -19.35 19.55 37.81
CA TYR A 48 -20.16 19.39 39.01
C TYR A 48 -20.26 20.67 39.85
N SER A 49 -19.18 21.43 39.97
CA SER A 49 -19.15 22.62 40.83
C SER A 49 -19.30 23.94 40.07
N GLY A 50 -19.10 23.95 38.75
CA GLY A 50 -19.03 25.16 37.95
C GLY A 50 -17.80 26.04 38.24
N GLN A 51 -16.94 25.62 39.16
CA GLN A 51 -15.71 26.31 39.55
C GLN A 51 -14.50 25.68 38.87
N PRO A 52 -13.36 26.38 38.78
CA PRO A 52 -12.11 25.78 38.30
C PRO A 52 -11.72 24.54 39.12
N TYR A 53 -11.08 23.56 38.47
CA TYR A 53 -10.55 22.39 39.19
C TYR A 53 -9.52 22.81 40.25
N ASN A 54 -9.43 22.07 41.35
CA ASN A 54 -8.40 22.30 42.35
C ASN A 54 -7.00 21.92 41.78
N PRO A 55 -5.88 22.39 42.38
CA PRO A 55 -4.55 22.14 41.84
C PRO A 55 -4.20 20.65 41.65
N TYR A 56 -4.63 19.80 42.60
CA TYR A 56 -4.42 18.35 42.52
C TYR A 56 -5.08 17.74 41.28
N TRP A 57 -6.34 18.09 41.02
CA TRP A 57 -7.07 17.62 39.84
C TRP A 57 -6.54 18.24 38.56
N GLN A 58 -6.03 19.47 38.59
CA GLN A 58 -5.37 20.06 37.42
C GLN A 58 -4.13 19.26 37.02
N GLU A 59 -3.27 18.88 37.97
CA GLU A 59 -2.11 18.03 37.70
C GLU A 59 -2.52 16.68 37.11
N LYS A 60 -3.56 16.04 37.68
CA LYS A 60 -4.12 14.81 37.13
C LYS A 60 -4.68 14.96 35.72
N ILE A 61 -5.40 16.03 35.43
CA ILE A 61 -5.88 16.33 34.07
C ILE A 61 -4.68 16.51 33.13
N GLU A 62 -3.58 17.11 33.58
CA GLU A 62 -2.39 17.30 32.78
C GLU A 62 -1.72 15.97 32.43
N GLU A 63 -1.60 15.04 33.39
CA GLU A 63 -1.17 13.65 33.15
C GLU A 63 -2.07 12.95 32.12
N MET A 64 -3.40 13.05 32.28
CA MET A 64 -4.36 12.46 31.35
C MET A 64 -4.29 13.07 29.95
N ARG A 65 -4.07 14.38 29.84
CA ARG A 65 -3.87 15.07 28.56
C ARG A 65 -2.62 14.57 27.83
N LEU A 66 -1.52 14.32 28.55
CA LEU A 66 -0.31 13.76 27.96
C LEU A 66 -0.57 12.35 27.42
N LEU A 67 -1.23 11.48 28.20
CA LEU A 67 -1.63 10.15 27.75
C LEU A 67 -2.57 10.21 26.55
N TYR A 68 -3.54 11.11 26.56
CA TYR A 68 -4.47 11.31 25.45
C TYR A 68 -3.74 11.73 24.16
N ILE A 69 -2.77 12.64 24.25
CA ILE A 69 -1.94 13.03 23.10
C ILE A 69 -1.17 11.83 22.55
N GLN A 70 -0.52 11.05 23.42
CA GLN A 70 0.21 9.84 23.03
C GLN A 70 -0.71 8.83 22.34
N TYR A 71 -1.91 8.62 22.88
CA TYR A 71 -2.93 7.78 22.28
C TYR A 71 -3.31 8.25 20.88
N GLN A 72 -3.63 9.54 20.70
CA GLN A 72 -3.97 10.10 19.40
C GLN A 72 -2.81 10.02 18.39
N LEU A 73 -1.56 10.16 18.83
CA LEU A 73 -0.38 9.97 17.98
C LEU A 73 -0.26 8.52 17.53
N SER A 74 -0.45 7.56 18.45
CA SER A 74 -0.36 6.14 18.14
C SER A 74 -1.40 5.70 17.10
N LEU A 75 -2.64 6.20 17.20
CA LEU A 75 -3.69 5.95 16.20
C LEU A 75 -3.27 6.44 14.82
N ARG A 76 -2.77 7.68 14.73
CA ARG A 76 -2.30 8.25 13.46
C ARG A 76 -1.16 7.44 12.85
N GLU A 77 -0.28 6.90 13.67
CA GLU A 77 0.82 6.05 13.20
C GLU A 77 0.34 4.68 12.72
N GLU A 78 -0.59 4.07 13.43
CA GLU A 78 -1.22 2.80 13.05
C GLU A 78 -1.97 2.97 11.70
N ASP A 79 -2.79 4.00 11.55
CA ASP A 79 -3.48 4.33 10.29
C ASP A 79 -2.49 4.50 9.12
N LYS A 80 -1.36 5.16 9.36
CA LYS A 80 -0.30 5.33 8.35
C LYS A 80 0.32 3.98 7.99
N LYS A 81 0.62 3.14 8.97
CA LYS A 81 1.21 1.81 8.75
C LYS A 81 0.26 0.92 7.97
N GLU A 82 -1.02 0.88 8.32
CA GLU A 82 -2.03 0.11 7.60
C GLU A 82 -2.20 0.59 6.16
N ASN A 83 -2.22 1.91 5.93
CA ASN A 83 -2.27 2.48 4.59
C ASN A 83 -1.03 2.11 3.76
N ILE A 84 0.17 2.19 4.35
CA ILE A 84 1.41 1.78 3.69
C ILE A 84 1.35 0.28 3.35
N GLN A 85 0.97 -0.57 4.29
CA GLN A 85 0.86 -2.02 4.06
C GLN A 85 -0.16 -2.34 2.96
N THR A 86 -1.30 -1.66 2.95
CA THR A 86 -2.33 -1.84 1.92
C THR A 86 -1.80 -1.43 0.55
N ARG A 87 -1.08 -0.30 0.46
CA ARG A 87 -0.43 0.13 -0.79
C ARG A 87 0.61 -0.89 -1.26
N VAL A 88 1.45 -1.40 -0.35
CA VAL A 88 2.46 -2.43 -0.68
C VAL A 88 1.79 -3.69 -1.20
N LYS A 89 0.75 -4.19 -0.53
CA LYS A 89 -0.01 -5.36 -1.01
C LYS A 89 -0.60 -5.14 -2.41
N VAL A 90 -1.16 -3.95 -2.67
CA VAL A 90 -1.69 -3.61 -4.00
C VAL A 90 -0.58 -3.66 -5.06
N LEU A 91 0.59 -3.10 -4.77
CA LEU A 91 1.75 -3.16 -5.67
C LEU A 91 2.21 -4.60 -5.92
N GLU A 92 2.37 -5.41 -4.87
CA GLU A 92 2.75 -6.82 -4.99
C GLU A 92 1.75 -7.61 -5.84
N THR A 93 0.44 -7.39 -5.64
CA THR A 93 -0.58 -8.04 -6.48
C THR A 93 -0.51 -7.58 -7.94
N GLN A 94 -0.15 -6.32 -8.19
CA GLN A 94 -0.01 -5.78 -9.54
C GLN A 94 1.22 -6.36 -10.24
N GLU A 95 2.38 -6.41 -9.57
CA GLU A 95 3.60 -7.02 -10.10
C GLU A 95 3.39 -8.49 -10.45
N HIS A 96 2.69 -9.24 -9.59
CA HIS A 96 2.35 -10.64 -9.87
C HIS A 96 1.44 -10.79 -11.10
N ILE A 97 0.46 -9.90 -11.27
CA ILE A 97 -0.40 -9.87 -12.45
C ILE A 97 0.44 -9.55 -13.71
N GLU A 98 1.35 -8.58 -13.62
CA GLU A 98 2.27 -8.23 -14.71
C GLU A 98 3.15 -9.42 -15.12
N GLU A 99 3.71 -10.15 -14.15
CA GLU A 99 4.49 -11.37 -14.40
C GLU A 99 3.67 -12.46 -15.11
N ILE A 100 2.44 -12.72 -14.65
CA ILE A 100 1.56 -13.70 -15.28
C ILE A 100 1.23 -13.29 -16.72
N VAL A 101 0.84 -12.03 -16.95
CA VAL A 101 0.46 -11.52 -18.27
C VAL A 101 1.65 -11.61 -19.22
N THR A 102 2.82 -11.12 -18.81
CA THR A 102 4.04 -11.15 -19.63
C THR A 102 4.47 -12.58 -19.96
N THR A 103 4.35 -13.53 -19.03
CA THR A 103 4.63 -14.94 -19.26
C THR A 103 3.71 -15.54 -20.32
N TYR A 104 2.40 -15.31 -20.23
CA TYR A 104 1.46 -15.77 -21.26
C TYR A 104 1.72 -15.14 -22.63
N LEU A 105 2.11 -13.87 -22.67
CA LEU A 105 2.47 -13.20 -23.92
C LEU A 105 3.72 -13.80 -24.56
N LYS A 106 4.76 -14.11 -23.77
CA LYS A 106 5.98 -14.81 -24.23
C LYS A 106 5.66 -16.20 -24.79
N LEU A 107 4.72 -16.91 -24.17
CA LEU A 107 4.22 -18.21 -24.66
C LEU A 107 3.32 -18.09 -25.91
N GLY A 108 3.02 -16.88 -26.37
CA GLY A 108 2.29 -16.63 -27.60
C GLY A 108 0.77 -16.58 -27.47
N PHE A 109 0.21 -16.59 -26.25
CA PHE A 109 -1.23 -16.50 -26.04
C PHE A 109 -1.82 -15.14 -26.48
N ARG A 110 -3.09 -15.15 -26.88
CA ARG A 110 -3.85 -13.95 -27.25
C ARG A 110 -4.46 -13.29 -26.02
N PHE A 111 -4.67 -11.97 -26.06
CA PHE A 111 -5.29 -11.25 -24.94
C PHE A 111 -6.68 -11.79 -24.53
N ARG A 112 -7.48 -12.30 -25.47
CA ARG A 112 -8.77 -12.94 -25.15
C ARG A 112 -8.64 -14.27 -24.40
N GLU A 113 -7.49 -14.93 -24.51
CA GLU A 113 -7.19 -16.17 -23.79
C GLU A 113 -6.66 -15.85 -22.39
N ILE A 114 -5.81 -14.81 -22.29
CA ILE A 114 -5.28 -14.29 -21.03
C ILE A 114 -6.40 -13.75 -20.13
N GLU A 115 -7.35 -13.01 -20.70
CA GLU A 115 -8.53 -12.48 -19.98
C GLU A 115 -9.35 -13.57 -19.27
N LYS A 116 -9.36 -14.82 -19.78
CA LYS A 116 -10.05 -15.95 -19.12
C LYS A 116 -9.29 -16.49 -17.90
N ARG A 117 -8.01 -16.16 -17.76
CA ARG A 117 -7.10 -16.68 -16.73
C ARG A 117 -6.69 -15.63 -15.70
N VAL A 118 -6.82 -14.35 -16.04
CA VAL A 118 -6.41 -13.21 -15.22
C VAL A 118 -7.62 -12.29 -15.01
N SER A 119 -7.74 -11.70 -13.82
CA SER A 119 -8.80 -10.73 -13.48
C SER A 119 -8.64 -9.36 -14.15
N LEU A 120 -8.24 -9.32 -15.43
CA LEU A 120 -8.06 -8.12 -16.24
C LEU A 120 -8.91 -8.21 -17.51
N SER A 121 -9.58 -7.11 -17.84
CA SER A 121 -10.35 -7.03 -19.08
C SER A 121 -9.44 -6.95 -20.31
N TYR A 122 -9.93 -7.45 -21.45
CA TYR A 122 -9.25 -7.36 -22.75
C TYR A 122 -8.85 -5.92 -23.11
N LYS A 123 -9.70 -4.94 -22.80
CA LYS A 123 -9.42 -3.52 -23.08
C LYS A 123 -8.18 -3.04 -22.31
N LYS A 124 -8.08 -3.41 -21.03
CA LYS A 124 -6.95 -3.08 -20.17
C LYS A 124 -5.67 -3.84 -20.59
N LEU A 125 -5.80 -5.12 -20.91
CA LEU A 125 -4.68 -5.92 -21.43
C LEU A 125 -4.09 -5.33 -22.72
N ARG A 126 -4.95 -4.79 -23.59
CA ARG A 126 -4.53 -4.17 -24.86
C ARG A 126 -3.95 -2.76 -24.70
N SER A 127 -4.36 -2.00 -23.68
CA SER A 127 -3.83 -0.66 -23.43
C SER A 127 -2.46 -0.71 -22.77
N ASP A 128 -2.28 -1.63 -21.83
CA ASP A 128 -1.14 -1.64 -20.93
C ASP A 128 0.01 -2.51 -21.48
N TRP A 129 -0.26 -3.45 -22.40
CA TRP A 129 0.77 -4.32 -23.00
C TRP A 129 0.73 -4.34 -24.54
N SER A 130 1.94 -4.37 -25.13
CA SER A 130 2.14 -4.65 -26.56
C SER A 130 2.58 -6.10 -26.75
N ARG A 131 1.91 -6.82 -27.65
CA ARG A 131 2.27 -8.22 -27.95
C ARG A 131 3.65 -8.34 -28.61
N CYS A 132 4.02 -7.35 -29.42
CA CYS A 132 5.27 -7.35 -30.18
C CYS A 132 6.50 -7.29 -29.26
N ASP A 133 6.36 -6.69 -28.08
CA ASP A 133 7.46 -6.50 -27.12
C ASP A 133 7.82 -7.80 -26.39
N HIS A 134 6.92 -8.77 -26.40
CA HIS A 134 7.04 -10.01 -25.63
C HIS A 134 7.08 -11.28 -26.48
N VAL A 135 6.45 -11.26 -27.66
CA VAL A 135 6.48 -12.39 -28.58
C VAL A 135 7.80 -12.36 -29.34
N MET A 136 8.78 -13.11 -28.84
CA MET A 136 10.02 -13.37 -29.57
C MET A 136 9.73 -14.40 -30.66
N THR A 137 9.69 -13.98 -31.91
CA THR A 137 9.80 -14.91 -33.03
C THR A 137 11.24 -15.41 -33.07
N ALA A 138 11.44 -16.72 -33.27
CA ALA A 138 12.79 -17.24 -33.53
C ALA A 138 13.43 -16.45 -34.67
N GLU A 139 14.73 -16.16 -34.54
CA GLU A 139 15.49 -15.53 -35.62
C GLU A 139 15.39 -16.38 -36.88
N ALA A 140 15.25 -15.73 -38.03
CA ALA A 140 15.14 -16.43 -39.29
C ALA A 140 16.49 -17.10 -39.62
N GLU A 141 16.52 -18.43 -39.61
CA GLU A 141 17.68 -19.20 -40.03
C GLU A 141 17.56 -19.55 -41.52
N PHE A 142 18.58 -19.20 -42.29
CA PHE A 142 18.64 -19.50 -43.72
C PHE A 142 19.57 -20.69 -43.97
N TYR A 143 19.10 -21.65 -44.76
CA TYR A 143 19.86 -22.85 -45.11
C TYR A 143 20.13 -22.89 -46.61
N SER A 144 21.35 -23.25 -46.99
CA SER A 144 21.69 -23.52 -48.39
C SER A 144 21.08 -24.85 -48.84
N LYS A 145 20.49 -24.87 -50.04
CA LYS A 145 19.95 -26.11 -50.62
C LYS A 145 21.03 -27.11 -51.01
N GLU A 146 22.25 -26.64 -51.25
CA GLU A 146 23.40 -27.48 -51.64
C GLU A 146 23.94 -28.21 -50.41
N ASP A 147 24.21 -27.49 -49.33
CA ASP A 147 24.65 -28.06 -48.05
C ASP A 147 23.66 -29.11 -47.52
N LEU A 148 22.35 -28.84 -47.62
CA LEU A 148 21.30 -29.78 -47.22
C LEU A 148 21.32 -31.10 -48.01
N LYS A 149 21.80 -31.11 -49.26
CA LYS A 149 21.91 -32.34 -50.07
C LYS A 149 23.10 -33.20 -49.66
N ASP A 150 24.19 -32.57 -49.23
CA ASP A 150 25.43 -33.23 -48.82
C ASP A 150 25.38 -33.70 -47.35
N GLY A 151 24.26 -33.49 -46.67
CA GLY A 151 24.01 -33.93 -45.29
C GLY A 151 24.65 -33.04 -44.23
N TYR A 152 25.16 -31.87 -44.62
CA TYR A 152 25.81 -30.91 -43.73
C TYR A 152 24.95 -29.66 -43.60
N PHE A 153 24.76 -29.12 -42.39
CA PHE A 153 23.86 -28.00 -42.17
C PHE A 153 24.51 -26.93 -41.29
N PHE A 154 24.70 -25.75 -41.86
CA PHE A 154 24.99 -24.53 -41.12
C PHE A 154 23.98 -23.45 -41.50
N SER A 155 23.34 -22.89 -40.48
CA SER A 155 22.45 -21.75 -40.63
C SER A 155 23.26 -20.48 -40.87
N VAL A 156 22.84 -19.67 -41.83
CA VAL A 156 23.36 -18.31 -42.05
C VAL A 156 22.31 -17.30 -41.55
N ALA A 157 22.74 -16.28 -40.81
CA ALA A 157 21.85 -15.27 -40.23
C ALA A 157 21.36 -14.21 -41.25
N ALA A 158 21.90 -14.23 -42.48
CA ALA A 158 21.58 -13.27 -43.52
C ALA A 158 20.87 -13.96 -44.70
N PRO A 159 19.85 -13.33 -45.30
CA PRO A 159 19.18 -13.88 -46.47
C PRO A 159 20.15 -13.94 -47.67
N PRO A 160 19.95 -14.89 -48.60
CA PRO A 160 20.74 -14.99 -49.82
C PRO A 160 20.75 -13.67 -50.60
N LYS A 161 21.86 -13.38 -51.30
CA LYS A 161 22.01 -12.16 -52.11
C LYS A 161 20.89 -12.00 -53.15
N SER A 162 20.31 -13.10 -53.63
CA SER A 162 19.18 -13.12 -54.56
C SER A 162 17.86 -12.61 -53.97
N MET A 163 17.74 -12.52 -52.64
CA MET A 163 16.57 -12.02 -51.91
C MET A 163 16.76 -10.59 -51.39
N LYS A 164 17.90 -9.95 -51.66
CA LYS A 164 18.10 -8.53 -51.35
C LYS A 164 17.49 -7.71 -52.48
N GLU A 165 16.41 -6.97 -52.21
CA GLU A 165 15.92 -5.94 -53.12
C GLU A 165 16.99 -4.83 -53.22
N ASN A 166 17.25 -4.34 -54.45
CA ASN A 166 18.29 -3.34 -54.74
C ASN A 166 18.01 -1.99 -54.06
#